data_AF-A0A7Y6UE41-F1
#
_entry.id   AF-A0A7Y6UE41-F1
#
_cell.length_a   1.000
_cell.length_b   1.000
_cell.length_c   1.000
_cell.angle_alpha   90.00
_cell.angle_beta   90.00
_cell.angle_gamma   90.00
#
_symmetry.space_group_name_H-M   'P 1'
#
loop_
_entity.id
_entity.type
_entity.pdbx_description
1 polymer ?
#
loop_
_entity_poly.entity_id
_entity_poly.type
_entity_poly.pdbx_seq_one_letter_code
_entity_poly.pdbx_strand_id
1 'polypeptide(L)'
;MSPPIVVYGATGLVGGRVCAALDAADIPFVAAGRRKDALKKLATLVGAAEVREAGVDDPDALARAFSGARVVINCAGPLAEVGEPILLAALAAGAHYIDLGGDQRFLHDSYQAHESEARKGGKVVVPGCAINCAIGDWASAWAASHVCGEGDADAEPVVRDVAPARLAEDKPLDEIVVSYIYDHLVLSPGSQRAVFENLQTRGLVWRRDRWESVASATEKRRVNVGPELGGERDAVSFPGGDVITVPRHIAARYVQTFVSTTRNVAATTALRLLARAMPLLPKRASELLAPYQPAEDEYARTQFAIVAQARRGFSAAQVVVRGGDQYHASAGIAAWVAQKLAARETGPVGIRAPSELFRAARALREVCEVVGLAVEPSFA
;
A
#
# COMPACT_ATOMS: atom_id res chain seq x y z
N MET A 1 7.33 -15.25 26.06
CA MET A 1 8.05 -14.46 25.03
C MET A 1 7.07 -13.41 24.52
N SER A 2 7.49 -12.14 24.35
CA SER A 2 6.60 -11.13 23.77
C SER A 2 6.18 -11.53 22.35
N PRO A 3 4.96 -11.16 21.91
CA PRO A 3 4.52 -11.45 20.56
C PRO A 3 5.46 -10.80 19.54
N PRO A 4 5.80 -11.46 18.43
CA PRO A 4 6.72 -10.89 17.45
C PRO A 4 6.14 -9.67 16.72
N ILE A 5 4.82 -9.46 16.77
CA ILE A 5 4.13 -8.41 16.00
C ILE A 5 3.45 -7.41 16.95
N VAL A 6 3.68 -6.12 16.71
CA VAL A 6 2.96 -5.01 17.34
C VAL A 6 2.12 -4.27 16.30
N VAL A 7 0.83 -4.11 16.55
CA VAL A 7 -0.06 -3.30 15.71
C VAL A 7 -0.23 -1.92 16.36
N TYR A 8 0.35 -0.88 15.78
CA TYR A 8 0.19 0.49 16.25
C TYR A 8 -0.96 1.19 15.53
N GLY A 9 -1.80 1.93 16.27
CA GLY A 9 -3.06 2.44 15.75
C GLY A 9 -4.17 1.38 15.75
N ALA A 10 -4.05 0.37 16.62
CA ALA A 10 -4.94 -0.80 16.68
C ALA A 10 -6.44 -0.47 16.86
N THR A 11 -6.77 0.68 17.45
CA THR A 11 -8.18 1.08 17.68
C THR A 11 -8.80 1.88 16.54
N GLY A 12 -8.08 2.11 15.44
CA GLY A 12 -8.63 2.67 14.21
C GLY A 12 -9.33 1.61 13.36
N LEU A 13 -10.07 2.01 12.33
CA LEU A 13 -10.78 1.09 11.42
C LEU A 13 -9.85 0.00 10.88
N VAL A 14 -8.75 0.43 10.24
CA VAL A 14 -7.79 -0.48 9.61
C VAL A 14 -7.01 -1.27 10.68
N GLY A 15 -6.59 -0.62 11.76
CA GLY A 15 -5.87 -1.27 12.85
C GLY A 15 -6.69 -2.39 13.50
N GLY A 16 -7.98 -2.18 13.74
CA GLY A 16 -8.86 -3.19 14.31
C GLY A 16 -9.05 -4.38 13.38
N ARG A 17 -9.16 -4.12 12.06
CA ARG A 17 -9.23 -5.18 11.04
C ARG A 17 -7.91 -5.96 10.93
N VAL A 18 -6.75 -5.31 11.07
CA VAL A 18 -5.45 -6.00 11.13
C VAL A 18 -5.39 -6.89 12.37
N CYS A 19 -5.82 -6.40 13.54
CA CYS A 19 -5.90 -7.22 14.75
C CYS A 19 -6.83 -8.43 14.57
N ALA A 20 -8.00 -8.25 13.95
CA ALA A 20 -8.92 -9.34 13.65
C ALA A 20 -8.34 -10.35 12.64
N ALA A 21 -7.58 -9.89 11.64
CA ALA A 21 -6.91 -10.77 10.68
C ALA A 21 -5.79 -11.60 11.32
N LEU A 22 -5.02 -11.01 12.24
CA LEU A 22 -4.00 -11.72 13.01
C LEU A 22 -4.62 -12.75 13.97
N ASP A 23 -5.71 -12.39 14.63
CA ASP A 23 -6.47 -13.27 15.52
C ASP A 23 -7.07 -14.48 14.78
N ALA A 24 -7.71 -14.24 13.64
CA ALA A 24 -8.26 -15.30 12.78
C ALA A 24 -7.19 -16.26 12.21
N ALA A 25 -5.93 -15.83 12.20
CA ALA A 25 -4.79 -16.63 11.76
C ALA A 25 -3.99 -17.25 12.92
N ASP A 26 -4.48 -17.15 14.17
CA ASP A 26 -3.81 -17.60 15.39
C ASP A 26 -2.40 -17.01 15.58
N ILE A 27 -2.17 -15.79 15.09
CA ILE A 27 -0.87 -15.11 15.18
C ILE A 27 -0.86 -14.22 16.42
N PRO A 28 -0.01 -14.50 17.44
CA PRO A 28 0.07 -13.65 18.62
C PRO A 28 0.54 -12.24 18.28
N PHE A 29 -0.15 -11.23 18.81
CA PHE A 29 0.20 -9.83 18.59
C PHE A 29 -0.04 -8.96 19.83
N VAL A 30 0.62 -7.79 19.85
CA VAL A 30 0.38 -6.70 20.79
C VAL A 30 -0.48 -5.62 20.12
N ALA A 31 -1.56 -5.20 20.76
CA ALA A 31 -2.34 -4.05 20.32
C ALA A 31 -1.79 -2.77 20.97
N ALA A 32 -1.34 -1.81 20.15
CA ALA A 32 -0.74 -0.57 20.61
C ALA A 32 -1.42 0.69 20.06
N GLY A 33 -1.38 1.77 20.85
CA GLY A 33 -1.84 3.09 20.45
C GLY A 33 -2.21 4.00 21.63
N ARG A 34 -2.72 5.19 21.30
CA ARG A 34 -2.91 6.28 22.28
C ARG A 34 -4.13 6.17 23.23
N ARG A 35 -5.01 5.18 23.04
CA ARG A 35 -6.30 5.09 23.78
C ARG A 35 -6.39 3.78 24.56
N LYS A 36 -5.88 3.78 25.79
CA LYS A 36 -5.82 2.57 26.65
C LYS A 36 -7.15 1.84 26.79
N ASP A 37 -8.23 2.55 27.10
CA ASP A 37 -9.53 1.90 27.33
C ASP A 37 -10.12 1.30 26.05
N ALA A 38 -9.91 1.94 24.91
CA ALA A 38 -10.32 1.39 23.62
C ALA A 38 -9.48 0.16 23.24
N LEU A 39 -8.18 0.16 23.57
CA LEU A 39 -7.32 -1.01 23.37
C LEU A 39 -7.75 -2.19 24.24
N LYS A 40 -8.09 -1.97 25.51
CA LYS A 40 -8.61 -3.02 26.39
C LYS A 40 -9.91 -3.61 25.85
N LYS A 41 -10.84 -2.77 25.37
CA LYS A 41 -12.08 -3.24 24.72
C LYS A 41 -11.77 -4.06 23.46
N LEU A 42 -10.87 -3.58 22.61
CA LEU A 42 -10.44 -4.33 21.43
C LEU A 42 -9.86 -5.70 21.82
N ALA A 43 -8.97 -5.76 22.81
CA ALA A 43 -8.36 -7.01 23.28
C ALA A 43 -9.36 -8.01 23.90
N THR A 44 -10.59 -7.57 24.24
CA THR A 44 -11.67 -8.52 24.61
C THR A 44 -12.44 -9.06 23.40
N LEU A 45 -12.37 -8.39 22.26
CA LEU A 45 -13.02 -8.78 21.01
C LEU A 45 -12.13 -9.62 20.10
N VAL A 46 -10.82 -9.39 20.17
CA VAL A 46 -9.78 -10.11 19.41
C VAL A 46 -8.71 -10.56 20.40
N GLY A 47 -8.13 -11.74 20.21
CA GLY A 47 -7.17 -12.40 21.10
C GLY A 47 -5.79 -11.75 21.20
N ALA A 48 -5.72 -10.42 21.36
CA ALA A 48 -4.47 -9.69 21.56
C ALA A 48 -3.77 -10.17 22.84
N ALA A 49 -2.51 -10.59 22.72
CA ALA A 49 -1.75 -11.13 23.85
C ALA A 49 -1.37 -10.05 24.87
N GLU A 50 -1.24 -8.80 24.43
CA GLU A 50 -0.91 -7.68 25.29
C GLU A 50 -1.48 -6.37 24.71
N VAL A 51 -1.72 -5.39 25.60
CA VAL A 51 -2.10 -4.02 25.24
C VAL A 51 -1.04 -3.04 25.72
N ARG A 52 -0.54 -2.18 24.83
CA ARG A 52 0.46 -1.15 25.16
C ARG A 52 -0.01 0.25 24.75
N GLU A 53 -0.08 1.14 25.73
CA GLU A 53 -0.43 2.54 25.49
C GLU A 53 0.80 3.33 25.04
N ALA A 54 0.69 4.05 23.93
CA ALA A 54 1.68 5.02 23.49
C ALA A 54 1.05 6.10 22.60
N GLY A 55 1.33 7.36 22.93
CA GLY A 55 1.09 8.50 22.07
C GLY A 55 2.20 8.62 21.02
N VAL A 56 1.88 9.19 19.85
CA VAL A 56 2.88 9.38 18.78
C VAL A 56 3.89 10.49 19.13
N ASP A 57 3.48 11.39 20.01
CA ASP A 57 4.23 12.52 20.57
C ASP A 57 5.08 12.15 21.79
N ASP A 58 5.06 10.89 22.22
CA ASP A 58 5.85 10.37 23.34
C ASP A 58 6.83 9.28 22.85
N PRO A 59 8.08 9.67 22.48
CA PRO A 59 9.10 8.73 22.00
C PRO A 59 9.42 7.63 23.00
N ASP A 60 9.42 7.92 24.30
CA ASP A 60 9.72 6.93 25.34
C ASP A 60 8.58 5.91 25.47
N ALA A 61 7.32 6.35 25.33
CA ALA A 61 6.17 5.44 25.28
C ALA A 61 6.20 4.58 24.02
N LEU A 62 6.55 5.13 22.85
CA LEU A 62 6.73 4.34 21.63
C LEU A 62 7.83 3.28 21.79
N ALA A 63 8.98 3.65 22.36
CA ALA A 63 10.07 2.73 22.64
C ALA A 63 9.63 1.58 23.57
N ARG A 64 8.89 1.88 24.65
CA ARG A 64 8.30 0.86 25.52
C ARG A 64 7.27 0.00 24.79
N ALA A 65 6.42 0.61 23.96
CA ALA A 65 5.39 -0.10 23.21
C ALA A 65 5.99 -1.07 22.18
N PHE A 66 7.11 -0.73 21.56
CA PHE A 66 7.76 -1.56 20.53
C PHE A 66 8.86 -2.48 21.08
N SER A 67 9.13 -2.43 22.39
CA SER A 67 10.10 -3.31 23.03
C SER A 67 9.80 -4.79 22.77
N GLY A 68 10.80 -5.52 22.26
CA GLY A 68 10.71 -6.94 21.92
C GLY A 68 9.98 -7.25 20.62
N ALA A 69 9.52 -6.24 19.86
CA ALA A 69 8.86 -6.46 18.58
C ALA A 69 9.86 -6.97 17.52
N ARG A 70 9.42 -7.95 16.71
CA ARG A 70 10.09 -8.30 15.45
C ARG A 70 9.57 -7.47 14.30
N VAL A 71 8.27 -7.16 14.30
CA VAL A 71 7.59 -6.35 13.29
C VAL A 71 6.64 -5.36 13.96
N VAL A 72 6.65 -4.11 13.50
CA VAL A 72 5.66 -3.09 13.82
C VAL A 72 4.81 -2.84 12.59
N ILE A 73 3.49 -3.01 12.71
CA ILE A 73 2.50 -2.66 11.71
C ILE A 73 1.90 -1.30 12.08
N ASN A 74 2.21 -0.26 11.30
CA ASN A 74 1.67 1.07 11.51
C ASN A 74 0.35 1.27 10.76
N CYS A 75 -0.74 1.33 11.52
CA CYS A 75 -2.09 1.63 11.05
C CYS A 75 -2.55 3.05 11.44
N ALA A 76 -1.66 3.88 12.02
CA ALA A 76 -1.97 5.25 12.38
C ALA A 76 -1.80 6.18 11.18
N GLY A 77 -2.76 7.08 10.96
CA GLY A 77 -2.69 8.06 9.87
C GLY A 77 -3.30 9.41 10.24
N PRO A 78 -3.09 10.44 9.41
CA PRO A 78 -2.39 10.40 8.10
C PRO A 78 -0.86 10.20 8.21
N LEU A 79 -0.26 9.33 7.38
CA LEU A 79 1.17 8.97 7.51
C LEU A 79 2.13 10.14 7.26
N ALA A 80 1.76 11.10 6.41
CA ALA A 80 2.56 12.30 6.20
C ALA A 80 2.72 13.16 7.48
N GLU A 81 1.87 12.95 8.49
CA GLU A 81 1.92 13.67 9.78
C GLU A 81 2.51 12.81 10.90
N VAL A 82 2.12 11.54 10.97
CA VAL A 82 2.44 10.68 12.13
C VAL A 82 3.37 9.51 11.81
N GLY A 83 3.68 9.26 10.53
CA GLY A 83 4.39 8.06 10.10
C GLY A 83 5.86 8.03 10.52
N GLU A 84 6.58 9.14 10.35
CA GLU A 84 8.03 9.20 10.60
C GLU A 84 8.40 8.90 12.07
N PRO A 85 7.78 9.51 13.11
CA PRO A 85 8.09 9.17 14.49
C PRO A 85 7.90 7.69 14.82
N ILE A 86 6.87 7.06 14.23
CA ILE A 86 6.54 5.65 14.46
C ILE A 86 7.57 4.75 13.75
N LEU A 87 7.96 5.10 12.52
CA LEU A 87 8.99 4.40 11.76
C LEU A 87 10.32 4.42 12.51
N LEU A 88 10.77 5.59 12.96
CA LEU A 88 12.01 5.75 13.70
C LEU A 88 11.98 4.96 15.02
N ALA A 89 10.87 5.00 15.76
CA ALA A 89 10.74 4.22 16.98
C ALA A 89 10.78 2.70 16.72
N ALA A 90 10.21 2.22 15.60
CA ALA A 90 10.31 0.81 15.22
C ALA A 90 11.75 0.41 14.88
N LEU A 91 12.49 1.24 14.14
CA LEU A 91 13.90 1.01 13.83
C LEU A 91 14.77 1.03 15.10
N ALA A 92 14.55 1.97 16.00
CA ALA A 92 15.24 2.07 17.28
C ALA A 92 14.98 0.85 18.19
N ALA A 93 13.78 0.28 18.13
CA ALA A 93 13.44 -0.98 18.80
C ALA A 93 14.03 -2.22 18.13
N GLY A 94 14.71 -2.07 16.98
CA GLY A 94 15.25 -3.18 16.20
C GLY A 94 14.17 -4.04 15.53
N ALA A 95 13.01 -3.45 15.22
CA ALA A 95 11.91 -4.11 14.55
C ALA A 95 11.92 -3.82 13.03
N HIS A 96 11.36 -4.73 12.25
CA HIS A 96 10.90 -4.41 10.90
C HIS A 96 9.68 -3.51 10.98
N TYR A 97 9.47 -2.69 9.96
CA TYR A 97 8.35 -1.77 9.89
C TYR A 97 7.56 -2.03 8.61
N ILE A 98 6.24 -2.07 8.72
CA ILE A 98 5.33 -1.98 7.59
C ILE A 98 4.21 -0.98 7.91
N ASP A 99 3.65 -0.35 6.88
CA ASP A 99 2.43 0.45 6.99
C ASP A 99 1.49 0.16 5.83
N LEU A 100 0.27 0.68 5.91
CA LEU A 100 -0.78 0.40 4.93
C LEU A 100 -1.06 1.59 3.99
N GLY A 101 -0.25 2.66 4.04
CA GLY A 101 -0.57 3.88 3.31
C GLY A 101 0.10 3.95 1.93
N GLY A 102 -0.67 4.27 0.90
CA GLY A 102 -0.17 4.48 -0.47
C GLY A 102 0.25 5.91 -0.79
N ASP A 103 0.54 6.74 0.21
CA ASP A 103 0.85 8.16 0.03
C ASP A 103 2.23 8.36 -0.61
N GLN A 104 2.27 8.91 -1.82
CA GLN A 104 3.52 9.09 -2.57
C GLN A 104 4.57 9.87 -1.79
N ARG A 105 4.16 10.90 -1.06
CA ARG A 105 5.10 11.78 -0.35
C ARG A 105 5.74 11.04 0.81
N PHE A 106 4.94 10.41 1.67
CA PHE A 106 5.48 9.63 2.78
C PHE A 106 6.38 8.48 2.30
N LEU A 107 5.97 7.78 1.24
CA LEU A 107 6.81 6.74 0.62
C LEU A 107 8.14 7.35 0.15
N HIS A 108 8.09 8.41 -0.65
CA HIS A 108 9.28 9.06 -1.22
C HIS A 108 10.24 9.57 -0.14
N ASP A 109 9.72 10.29 0.86
CA ASP A 109 10.46 10.87 1.97
C ASP A 109 11.12 9.75 2.80
N SER A 110 10.40 8.63 3.04
CA SER A 110 10.94 7.48 3.78
C SER A 110 12.19 6.88 3.10
N TYR A 111 12.16 6.72 1.78
CA TYR A 111 13.32 6.24 1.03
C TYR A 111 14.50 7.22 1.07
N GLN A 112 14.25 8.53 1.05
CA GLN A 112 15.31 9.53 1.06
C GLN A 112 15.95 9.68 2.44
N ALA A 113 15.14 9.67 3.50
CA ALA A 113 15.59 10.01 4.85
C ALA A 113 16.11 8.79 5.63
N HIS A 114 15.53 7.59 5.46
CA HIS A 114 15.71 6.49 6.42
C HIS A 114 16.38 5.23 5.86
N GLU A 115 16.79 5.21 4.59
CA GLU A 115 17.48 4.05 3.97
C GLU A 115 18.75 3.65 4.72
N SER A 116 19.62 4.61 5.06
CA SER A 116 20.85 4.34 5.78
C SER A 116 20.57 3.77 7.18
N GLU A 117 19.56 4.31 7.88
CA GLU A 117 19.22 3.90 9.24
C GLU A 117 18.69 2.47 9.27
N ALA A 118 17.73 2.15 8.39
CA ALA A 118 17.17 0.81 8.25
C ALA A 118 18.26 -0.23 7.90
N ARG A 119 19.19 0.10 7.00
CA ARG A 119 20.32 -0.78 6.67
C ARG A 119 21.27 -1.00 7.84
N LYS A 120 21.66 0.05 8.55
CA LYS A 120 22.54 -0.03 9.73
C LYS A 120 21.94 -0.91 10.82
N GLY A 121 20.62 -0.84 11.02
CA GLY A 121 19.90 -1.71 11.95
C GLY A 121 19.67 -3.15 11.46
N GLY A 122 19.99 -3.45 10.20
CA GLY A 122 19.67 -4.74 9.60
C GLY A 122 18.16 -5.01 9.52
N LYS A 123 17.35 -3.96 9.40
CA LYS A 123 15.88 -4.04 9.36
C LYS A 123 15.34 -3.63 8.00
N VAL A 124 14.15 -4.13 7.67
CA VAL A 124 13.41 -3.71 6.49
C VAL A 124 12.29 -2.77 6.90
N VAL A 125 12.04 -1.77 6.06
CA VAL A 125 10.87 -0.89 6.09
C VAL A 125 10.13 -1.12 4.78
N VAL A 126 8.85 -1.49 4.85
CA VAL A 126 7.99 -1.70 3.67
C VAL A 126 6.81 -0.71 3.74
N PRO A 127 6.96 0.51 3.22
CA PRO A 127 5.86 1.46 3.18
C PRO A 127 4.85 1.06 2.10
N GLY A 128 3.55 1.30 2.34
CA GLY A 128 2.49 0.95 1.39
C GLY A 128 2.23 -0.56 1.25
N CYS A 129 2.37 -1.31 2.34
CA CYS A 129 2.10 -2.74 2.42
C CYS A 129 0.58 -3.04 2.53
N ALA A 130 -0.20 -2.57 1.55
CA ALA A 130 -1.64 -2.77 1.48
C ALA A 130 -2.11 -2.86 0.02
N ILE A 131 -3.43 -2.93 -0.16
CA ILE A 131 -4.05 -2.98 -1.49
C ILE A 131 -3.59 -1.82 -2.41
N ASN A 132 -3.44 -0.62 -1.83
CA ASN A 132 -3.03 0.60 -2.52
C ASN A 132 -1.50 0.75 -2.48
N CYS A 133 -0.79 -0.19 -3.12
CA CYS A 133 0.63 -0.14 -3.53
C CYS A 133 1.17 -1.58 -3.68
N ALA A 134 1.02 -2.45 -2.66
CA ALA A 134 1.62 -3.78 -2.69
C ALA A 134 1.10 -4.67 -3.82
N ILE A 135 -0.21 -4.67 -4.04
CA ILE A 135 -0.83 -5.45 -5.11
C ILE A 135 -0.41 -4.92 -6.49
N GLY A 136 -0.44 -3.60 -6.68
CA GLY A 136 -0.03 -2.96 -7.94
C GLY A 136 1.45 -3.15 -8.24
N ASP A 137 2.31 -3.10 -7.22
CA ASP A 137 3.74 -3.34 -7.31
C ASP A 137 4.07 -4.78 -7.73
N TRP A 138 3.52 -5.78 -7.03
CA TRP A 138 3.73 -7.18 -7.40
C TRP A 138 3.12 -7.50 -8.77
N ALA A 139 1.95 -6.94 -9.10
CA ALA A 139 1.30 -7.19 -10.39
C ALA A 139 2.12 -6.58 -11.54
N SER A 140 2.72 -5.41 -11.31
CA SER A 140 3.63 -4.75 -12.24
C SER A 140 4.90 -5.57 -12.45
N ALA A 141 5.52 -6.07 -11.38
CA ALA A 141 6.71 -6.91 -11.48
C ALA A 141 6.42 -8.21 -12.24
N TRP A 142 5.28 -8.86 -11.97
CA TRP A 142 4.88 -10.06 -12.68
C TRP A 142 4.63 -9.78 -14.17
N ALA A 143 3.85 -8.75 -14.51
CA ALA A 143 3.63 -8.37 -15.90
C ALA A 143 4.94 -8.02 -16.62
N ALA A 144 5.81 -7.23 -15.99
CA ALA A 144 7.09 -6.84 -16.58
C ALA A 144 8.03 -8.03 -16.80
N SER A 145 8.07 -8.97 -15.85
CA SER A 145 8.87 -10.19 -15.95
C SER A 145 8.48 -11.00 -17.20
N HIS A 146 7.18 -11.15 -17.45
CA HIS A 146 6.66 -11.79 -18.65
C HIS A 146 7.09 -11.09 -19.94
N VAL A 147 6.97 -9.75 -20.01
CA VAL A 147 7.44 -8.94 -21.15
C VAL A 147 8.96 -9.05 -21.37
N CYS A 148 9.70 -9.31 -20.30
CA CYS A 148 11.15 -9.49 -20.33
C CYS A 148 11.58 -10.91 -20.71
N GLY A 149 10.68 -11.89 -20.63
CA GLY A 149 11.05 -13.30 -20.73
C GLY A 149 11.85 -13.79 -19.52
N GLU A 150 11.72 -13.09 -18.39
CA GLU A 150 12.39 -13.39 -17.13
C GLU A 150 11.31 -13.80 -16.11
N GLY A 151 11.59 -14.71 -15.19
CA GLY A 151 10.57 -15.08 -14.21
C GLY A 151 11.03 -16.09 -13.17
N ASP A 152 10.64 -15.84 -11.93
CA ASP A 152 10.81 -16.72 -10.78
C ASP A 152 9.46 -17.08 -10.16
N ALA A 153 8.42 -17.18 -11.00
CA ALA A 153 7.03 -17.22 -10.56
C ALA A 153 6.73 -18.33 -9.55
N ASP A 154 7.39 -19.49 -9.70
CA ASP A 154 7.24 -20.66 -8.84
C ASP A 154 8.44 -20.87 -7.90
N ALA A 155 9.45 -19.99 -7.92
CA ALA A 155 10.65 -20.16 -7.11
C ALA A 155 10.36 -20.00 -5.61
N GLU A 156 11.10 -20.77 -4.80
CA GLU A 156 11.02 -20.75 -3.34
C GLU A 156 12.31 -20.21 -2.70
N PRO A 157 12.21 -19.62 -1.50
CA PRO A 157 10.99 -19.29 -0.73
C PRO A 157 10.22 -18.06 -1.25
N VAL A 158 9.05 -17.69 -0.71
CA VAL A 158 8.31 -16.49 -1.18
C VAL A 158 9.01 -15.16 -0.83
N VAL A 159 9.64 -15.10 0.34
CA VAL A 159 10.52 -13.99 0.76
C VAL A 159 11.87 -14.20 0.08
N ARG A 160 12.46 -13.14 -0.47
CA ARG A 160 13.79 -13.21 -1.08
C ARG A 160 14.88 -13.21 0.00
N ASP A 161 15.95 -13.95 -0.24
CA ASP A 161 17.16 -13.89 0.60
C ASP A 161 18.00 -12.65 0.28
N VAL A 162 17.98 -12.23 -0.99
CA VAL A 162 18.72 -11.08 -1.51
C VAL A 162 17.79 -10.23 -2.37
N ALA A 163 17.97 -8.91 -2.33
CA ALA A 163 17.20 -8.01 -3.18
C ALA A 163 17.54 -8.29 -4.65
N PRO A 164 16.56 -8.35 -5.54
CA PRO A 164 16.81 -8.65 -6.94
C PRO A 164 17.56 -7.49 -7.61
N ALA A 165 18.29 -7.78 -8.68
CA ALA A 165 18.70 -6.75 -9.60
C ALA A 165 17.46 -6.10 -10.23
N ARG A 166 17.60 -4.83 -10.64
CA ARG A 166 16.51 -4.12 -11.30
C ARG A 166 16.24 -4.74 -12.67
N LEU A 167 15.01 -5.15 -12.89
CA LEU A 167 14.56 -5.81 -14.12
C LEU A 167 14.68 -4.83 -15.30
N ALA A 168 15.12 -5.33 -16.45
CA ALA A 168 15.21 -4.60 -17.71
C ALA A 168 16.16 -3.38 -17.72
N GLU A 169 17.16 -3.33 -16.84
CA GLU A 169 18.10 -2.20 -16.73
C GLU A 169 18.77 -1.85 -18.08
N ASP A 170 19.20 -2.87 -18.84
CA ASP A 170 19.84 -2.68 -20.16
C ASP A 170 18.85 -2.28 -21.26
N LYS A 171 17.58 -2.69 -21.13
CA LYS A 171 16.53 -2.45 -22.13
C LYS A 171 15.20 -2.11 -21.44
N PRO A 172 15.05 -0.87 -20.94
CA PRO A 172 13.89 -0.47 -20.16
C PRO A 172 12.57 -0.69 -20.90
N LEU A 173 11.52 -1.01 -20.15
CA LEU A 173 10.16 -1.05 -20.68
C LEU A 173 9.73 0.35 -21.14
N ASP A 174 8.81 0.40 -22.11
CA ASP A 174 8.27 1.68 -22.56
C ASP A 174 7.37 2.30 -21.49
N GLU A 175 6.59 1.45 -20.81
CA GLU A 175 5.57 1.88 -19.88
C GLU A 175 5.22 0.77 -18.88
N ILE A 176 5.02 1.16 -17.62
CA ILE A 176 4.26 0.42 -16.61
C ILE A 176 3.11 1.31 -16.17
N VAL A 177 1.89 0.77 -16.12
CA VAL A 177 0.74 1.49 -15.58
C VAL A 177 -0.06 0.63 -14.62
N VAL A 178 -0.44 1.25 -13.49
CA VAL A 178 -1.33 0.64 -12.49
C VAL A 178 -2.63 1.42 -12.47
N SER A 179 -3.77 0.74 -12.58
CA SER A 179 -5.09 1.37 -12.57
C SER A 179 -5.95 0.80 -11.45
N TYR A 180 -6.43 1.68 -10.57
CA TYR A 180 -7.33 1.36 -9.47
C TYR A 180 -8.76 1.70 -9.85
N ILE A 181 -9.61 0.69 -9.94
CA ILE A 181 -10.97 0.83 -10.46
C ILE A 181 -11.92 0.40 -9.36
N TYR A 182 -12.88 1.25 -9.02
CA TYR A 182 -13.83 1.01 -7.94
C TYR A 182 -15.26 1.17 -8.42
N ASP A 183 -16.14 0.32 -7.89
CA ASP A 183 -17.57 0.54 -7.83
C ASP A 183 -17.99 0.67 -6.36
N HIS A 184 -18.88 1.63 -6.08
CA HIS A 184 -19.34 1.94 -4.73
C HIS A 184 -18.18 2.20 -3.75
N LEU A 185 -17.21 3.03 -4.17
CA LEU A 185 -16.07 3.39 -3.33
C LEU A 185 -16.55 4.07 -2.04
N VAL A 186 -16.31 3.42 -0.90
CA VAL A 186 -16.51 3.99 0.43
C VAL A 186 -15.14 4.25 1.05
N LEU A 187 -14.91 5.50 1.46
CA LEU A 187 -13.67 5.93 2.10
C LEU A 187 -13.91 6.18 3.58
N SER A 188 -13.02 5.66 4.42
CA SER A 188 -12.98 6.01 5.83
C SER A 188 -12.65 7.49 6.03
N PRO A 189 -12.99 8.09 7.19
CA PRO A 189 -12.69 9.51 7.45
C PRO A 189 -11.21 9.87 7.24
N GLY A 190 -10.30 8.99 7.67
CA GLY A 190 -8.86 9.17 7.45
C GLY A 190 -8.47 9.10 5.97
N SER A 191 -9.10 8.22 5.20
CA SER A 191 -8.87 8.13 3.74
C SER A 191 -9.45 9.33 2.99
N GLN A 192 -10.62 9.85 3.40
CA GLN A 192 -11.19 11.08 2.83
C GLN A 192 -10.25 12.27 3.02
N ARG A 193 -9.67 12.42 4.21
CA ARG A 193 -8.67 13.46 4.50
C ARG A 193 -7.41 13.30 3.64
N ALA A 194 -6.87 12.08 3.56
CA ALA A 194 -5.70 11.78 2.75
C ALA A 194 -5.94 12.05 1.25
N VAL A 195 -7.11 11.69 0.71
CA VAL A 195 -7.48 12.00 -0.68
C VAL A 195 -7.58 13.50 -0.91
N PHE A 196 -8.20 14.24 0.01
CA PHE A 196 -8.31 15.69 -0.10
C PHE A 196 -6.93 16.37 -0.12
N GLU A 197 -6.06 16.01 0.82
CA GLU A 197 -4.69 16.54 0.91
C GLU A 197 -3.86 16.22 -0.35
N ASN A 198 -4.00 15.00 -0.88
CA ASN A 198 -3.36 14.57 -2.13
C ASN A 198 -3.88 15.33 -3.36
N LEU A 199 -5.14 15.76 -3.37
CA LEU A 199 -5.69 16.58 -4.46
C LEU A 199 -5.23 18.05 -4.38
N GLN A 200 -4.88 18.56 -3.19
CA GLN A 200 -4.32 19.91 -3.04
C GLN A 200 -2.83 20.00 -3.35
N THR A 201 -2.13 18.88 -3.27
CA THR A 201 -0.70 18.79 -3.55
C THR A 201 -0.45 18.26 -4.95
N ARG A 202 0.78 18.46 -5.44
CA ARG A 202 1.20 17.87 -6.71
C ARG A 202 1.72 16.46 -6.45
N GLY A 203 1.26 15.52 -7.26
CA GLY A 203 1.78 14.16 -7.29
C GLY A 203 3.11 14.06 -8.02
N LEU A 204 3.62 12.84 -8.09
CA LEU A 204 4.77 12.44 -8.87
C LEU A 204 4.35 11.48 -9.98
N VAL A 205 5.06 11.56 -11.10
CA VAL A 205 5.06 10.59 -12.21
C VAL A 205 6.51 10.21 -12.49
N TRP A 206 6.77 8.96 -12.87
CA TRP A 206 8.11 8.57 -13.32
C TRP A 206 8.24 8.78 -14.82
N ARG A 207 9.22 9.57 -15.25
CA ARG A 207 9.56 9.76 -16.68
C ARG A 207 11.05 9.58 -16.90
N ARG A 208 11.37 8.61 -17.74
CA ARG A 208 12.73 8.16 -18.12
C ARG A 208 13.52 7.66 -16.91
N ASP A 209 14.09 8.58 -16.17
CA ASP A 209 15.08 8.35 -15.11
C ASP A 209 14.81 9.17 -13.84
N ARG A 210 13.69 9.89 -13.77
CA ARG A 210 13.36 10.76 -12.64
C ARG A 210 11.87 10.82 -12.33
N TRP A 211 11.58 11.18 -11.08
CA TRP A 211 10.25 11.61 -10.66
C TRP A 211 10.02 13.07 -11.06
N GLU A 212 8.91 13.35 -11.74
CA GLU A 212 8.49 14.69 -12.11
C GLU A 212 7.21 15.08 -11.38
N SER A 213 7.15 16.32 -10.90
CA SER A 213 5.96 16.83 -10.20
C SER A 213 4.85 17.17 -11.17
N VAL A 214 3.69 16.53 -11.00
CA VAL A 214 2.51 16.71 -11.85
C VAL A 214 1.27 17.00 -11.03
N ALA A 215 0.35 17.78 -11.60
CA ALA A 215 -0.98 17.93 -11.00
C ALA A 215 -1.78 16.64 -11.16
N SER A 216 -2.68 16.38 -10.21
CA SER A 216 -3.63 15.28 -10.25
C SER A 216 -4.62 15.42 -11.42
N ALA A 217 -5.13 14.28 -11.91
CA ALA A 217 -6.10 14.18 -13.00
C ALA A 217 -5.70 14.94 -14.30
N THR A 218 -4.42 15.01 -14.62
CA THR A 218 -3.89 15.65 -15.83
C THR A 218 -4.08 14.77 -17.07
N GLU A 219 -3.94 13.46 -16.93
CA GLU A 219 -4.11 12.49 -18.02
C GLU A 219 -5.41 11.69 -17.86
N LYS A 220 -5.90 11.13 -18.98
CA LYS A 220 -7.05 10.22 -19.06
C LYS A 220 -6.63 8.96 -19.78
N ARG A 221 -7.16 7.82 -19.36
CA ARG A 221 -6.95 6.52 -20.01
C ARG A 221 -8.23 5.68 -19.94
N ARG A 222 -8.46 4.86 -20.97
CA ARG A 222 -9.45 3.79 -20.91
C ARG A 222 -8.80 2.49 -20.47
N VAL A 223 -9.42 1.83 -19.51
CA VAL A 223 -8.90 0.61 -18.89
C VAL A 223 -9.99 -0.46 -18.98
N ASN A 224 -9.63 -1.60 -19.55
CA ASN A 224 -10.48 -2.78 -19.52
C ASN A 224 -10.33 -3.51 -18.19
N VAL A 225 -11.43 -3.67 -17.45
CA VAL A 225 -11.50 -4.41 -16.18
C VAL A 225 -12.33 -5.69 -16.28
N GLY A 226 -12.74 -6.08 -17.48
CA GLY A 226 -13.68 -7.19 -17.69
C GLY A 226 -15.13 -6.82 -17.36
N PRO A 227 -16.09 -7.69 -17.71
CA PRO A 227 -17.51 -7.38 -17.67
C PRO A 227 -18.06 -7.12 -16.26
N GLU A 228 -17.51 -7.77 -15.24
CA GLU A 228 -17.99 -7.70 -13.85
C GLU A 228 -17.94 -6.28 -13.28
N LEU A 229 -16.92 -5.50 -13.66
CA LEU A 229 -16.73 -4.11 -13.24
C LEU A 229 -17.05 -3.12 -14.38
N GLY A 230 -17.92 -3.51 -15.30
CA GLY A 230 -18.45 -2.63 -16.33
C GLY A 230 -17.60 -2.52 -17.60
N GLY A 231 -16.68 -3.46 -17.85
CA GLY A 231 -15.91 -3.53 -19.09
C GLY A 231 -14.84 -2.45 -19.19
N GLU A 232 -14.98 -1.56 -20.16
CA GLU A 232 -14.06 -0.42 -20.36
C GLU A 232 -14.44 0.75 -19.43
N ARG A 233 -13.47 1.27 -18.69
CA ARG A 233 -13.65 2.36 -17.72
C ARG A 233 -12.75 3.54 -18.04
N ASP A 234 -13.30 4.76 -17.96
CA ASP A 234 -12.52 6.00 -18.03
C ASP A 234 -11.85 6.28 -16.69
N ALA A 235 -10.53 6.25 -16.68
CA ALA A 235 -9.69 6.53 -15.52
C ALA A 235 -8.91 7.83 -15.71
N VAL A 236 -8.61 8.51 -14.61
CA VAL A 236 -7.81 9.74 -14.57
C VAL A 236 -6.52 9.49 -13.80
N SER A 237 -5.44 10.17 -14.19
CA SER A 237 -4.15 10.03 -13.48
C SER A 237 -4.28 10.42 -12.01
N PHE A 238 -3.72 9.62 -11.12
CA PHE A 238 -3.79 9.78 -9.68
C PHE A 238 -2.40 9.54 -9.05
N PRO A 239 -2.02 10.29 -7.99
CA PRO A 239 -0.75 10.10 -7.29
C PRO A 239 -0.76 8.81 -6.45
N GLY A 240 -0.59 7.65 -7.09
CA GLY A 240 -0.48 6.36 -6.42
C GLY A 240 0.95 6.01 -5.98
N GLY A 241 1.08 5.31 -4.86
CA GLY A 241 2.37 4.87 -4.31
C GLY A 241 3.22 4.02 -5.25
N ASP A 242 2.59 3.32 -6.21
CA ASP A 242 3.27 2.47 -7.20
C ASP A 242 4.30 3.25 -8.04
N VAL A 243 4.04 4.54 -8.29
CA VAL A 243 4.98 5.41 -9.00
C VAL A 243 6.30 5.56 -8.24
N ILE A 244 6.29 5.40 -6.92
CA ILE A 244 7.49 5.38 -6.11
C ILE A 244 8.11 3.98 -6.13
N THR A 245 7.34 2.92 -5.87
CA THR A 245 7.91 1.59 -5.66
C THR A 245 8.37 0.91 -6.95
N VAL A 246 7.57 0.96 -8.02
CA VAL A 246 7.83 0.22 -9.26
C VAL A 246 9.15 0.60 -9.93
N PRO A 247 9.52 1.89 -10.11
CA PRO A 247 10.78 2.24 -10.74
C PRO A 247 12.03 1.75 -9.99
N ARG A 248 11.93 1.29 -8.74
CA ARG A 248 13.08 0.82 -7.96
C ARG A 248 13.54 -0.58 -8.36
N HIS A 249 12.62 -1.42 -8.81
CA HIS A 249 12.90 -2.81 -9.21
C HIS A 249 12.58 -3.11 -10.68
N ILE A 250 11.96 -2.16 -11.39
CA ILE A 250 11.73 -2.24 -12.84
C ILE A 250 12.29 -0.99 -13.51
N ALA A 251 13.14 -1.17 -14.52
CA ALA A 251 13.54 -0.11 -15.42
C ALA A 251 12.44 0.13 -16.46
N ALA A 252 11.78 1.28 -16.37
CA ALA A 252 10.73 1.70 -17.31
C ALA A 252 10.89 3.18 -17.66
N ARG A 253 10.52 3.56 -18.87
CA ARG A 253 10.54 4.96 -19.33
C ARG A 253 9.36 5.78 -18.82
N TYR A 254 8.29 5.12 -18.39
CA TYR A 254 7.10 5.77 -17.89
C TYR A 254 6.43 4.89 -16.83
N VAL A 255 6.17 5.44 -15.64
CA VAL A 255 5.33 4.78 -14.63
C VAL A 255 4.29 5.77 -14.12
N GLN A 256 3.01 5.38 -14.22
CA GLN A 256 1.90 6.23 -13.82
C GLN A 256 0.73 5.42 -13.27
N THR A 257 0.07 5.98 -12.27
CA THR A 257 -1.16 5.41 -11.69
C THR A 257 -2.41 6.13 -12.18
N PHE A 258 -3.49 5.39 -12.38
CA PHE A 258 -4.81 5.91 -12.75
C PHE A 258 -5.89 5.43 -11.77
N VAL A 259 -6.97 6.19 -11.63
CA VAL A 259 -8.12 5.83 -10.81
C VAL A 259 -9.44 6.06 -11.56
N SER A 260 -10.40 5.15 -11.36
CA SER A 260 -11.80 5.31 -11.79
C SER A 260 -12.73 4.92 -10.64
N THR A 261 -13.58 5.85 -10.20
CA THR A 261 -14.51 5.64 -9.08
C THR A 261 -15.98 5.61 -9.52
N THR A 262 -16.23 5.72 -10.83
CA THR A 262 -17.58 5.81 -11.40
C THR A 262 -17.63 5.16 -12.78
N ARG A 263 -18.82 4.72 -13.18
CA ARG A 263 -19.11 4.24 -14.55
C ARG A 263 -19.51 5.38 -15.49
N ASN A 264 -19.81 6.56 -14.94
CA ASN A 264 -20.35 7.69 -15.69
C ASN A 264 -19.24 8.65 -16.16
N VAL A 265 -19.06 8.75 -17.48
CA VAL A 265 -18.06 9.61 -18.13
C VAL A 265 -18.18 11.09 -17.74
N ALA A 266 -19.41 11.59 -17.57
CA ALA A 266 -19.66 12.96 -17.12
C ALA A 266 -19.19 13.16 -15.67
N ALA A 267 -19.43 12.18 -14.79
CA ALA A 267 -18.94 12.21 -13.42
C ALA A 267 -17.41 12.16 -13.36
N THR A 268 -16.74 11.33 -14.18
CA THR A 268 -15.27 11.33 -14.30
C THR A 268 -14.73 12.69 -14.77
N THR A 269 -15.43 13.33 -15.70
CA THR A 269 -15.04 14.67 -16.18
C THR A 269 -15.24 15.74 -15.11
N ALA A 270 -16.33 15.68 -14.33
CA ALA A 270 -16.53 16.56 -13.19
C ALA A 270 -15.45 16.38 -12.11
N LEU A 271 -15.10 15.13 -11.76
CA LEU A 271 -14.02 14.82 -10.81
C LEU A 271 -12.69 15.42 -11.25
N ARG A 272 -12.38 15.34 -12.55
CA ARG A 272 -11.16 15.94 -13.12
C ARG A 272 -11.14 17.46 -13.01
N LEU A 273 -12.26 18.12 -13.28
CA LEU A 273 -12.38 19.57 -13.13
C LEU A 273 -12.24 19.99 -11.66
N LEU A 274 -12.89 19.25 -10.76
CA LEU A 274 -12.76 19.46 -9.31
C LEU A 274 -11.31 19.33 -8.86
N ALA A 275 -10.63 18.23 -9.22
CA ALA A 275 -9.23 17.98 -8.88
C ALA A 275 -8.28 19.09 -9.37
N ARG A 276 -8.59 19.75 -10.49
CA ARG A 276 -7.80 20.90 -11.00
C ARG A 276 -8.04 22.19 -10.23
N ALA A 277 -9.24 22.37 -9.68
CA ALA A 277 -9.58 23.54 -8.87
C ALA A 277 -9.11 23.39 -7.41
N MET A 278 -8.97 22.15 -6.92
CA MET A 278 -8.60 21.84 -5.53
C MET A 278 -7.38 22.59 -4.98
N PRO A 279 -6.25 22.73 -5.72
CA PRO A 279 -5.08 23.46 -5.23
C PRO A 279 -5.31 24.97 -5.02
N LEU A 280 -6.40 25.53 -5.55
CA LEU A 280 -6.76 26.95 -5.37
C LEU A 280 -7.51 27.21 -4.06
N LEU A 281 -8.00 26.15 -3.41
CA LEU A 281 -8.70 26.26 -2.13
C LEU A 281 -7.72 26.44 -0.98
N PRO A 282 -8.06 27.21 0.08
CA PRO A 282 -7.27 27.28 1.29
C PRO A 282 -7.05 25.88 1.89
N LYS A 283 -5.86 25.59 2.44
CA LYS A 283 -5.57 24.29 3.09
C LYS A 283 -6.55 23.93 4.21
N ARG A 284 -7.01 24.93 4.98
CA ARG A 284 -8.02 24.76 6.03
C ARG A 284 -9.43 24.43 5.51
N ALA A 285 -9.65 24.45 4.19
CA ALA A 285 -10.95 24.10 3.63
C ALA A 285 -11.34 22.64 3.90
N SER A 286 -10.37 21.74 4.09
CA SER A 286 -10.64 20.36 4.56
C SER A 286 -11.32 20.33 5.92
N GLU A 287 -10.94 21.23 6.83
CA GLU A 287 -11.49 21.31 8.19
C GLU A 287 -12.97 21.73 8.19
N LEU A 288 -13.42 22.43 7.14
CA LEU A 288 -14.81 22.85 6.95
C LEU A 288 -15.69 21.74 6.36
N LEU A 289 -15.09 20.72 5.74
CA LEU A 289 -15.79 19.55 5.22
C LEU A 289 -15.74 18.45 6.27
N ALA A 290 -16.79 18.37 7.10
CA ALA A 290 -16.93 17.26 8.03
C ALA A 290 -16.91 15.93 7.23
N PRO A 291 -15.97 15.02 7.51
CA PRO A 291 -15.88 13.78 6.76
C PRO A 291 -17.12 12.94 6.99
N TYR A 292 -17.65 12.36 5.92
CA TYR A 292 -18.72 11.37 6.02
C TYR A 292 -18.24 10.22 6.91
N GLN A 293 -19.11 9.72 7.79
CA GLN A 293 -18.83 8.60 8.70
C GLN A 293 -19.61 7.38 8.22
N PRO A 294 -18.99 6.48 7.42
CA PRO A 294 -19.70 5.30 6.94
C PRO A 294 -19.96 4.32 8.08
N ALA A 295 -21.09 3.62 8.01
CA ALA A 295 -21.34 2.43 8.79
C ALA A 295 -20.42 1.27 8.36
N GLU A 296 -20.16 0.33 9.26
CA GLU A 296 -19.23 -0.79 9.01
C GLU A 296 -19.64 -1.65 7.80
N ASP A 297 -20.94 -1.86 7.58
CA ASP A 297 -21.46 -2.65 6.46
C ASP A 297 -21.30 -1.95 5.10
N GLU A 298 -21.12 -0.62 5.07
CA GLU A 298 -20.95 0.12 3.83
C GLU A 298 -19.62 -0.21 3.15
N TYR A 299 -18.56 -0.45 3.93
CA TYR A 299 -17.24 -0.78 3.37
C TYR A 299 -17.27 -2.09 2.57
N ALA A 300 -18.12 -3.05 2.97
CA ALA A 300 -18.28 -4.32 2.29
C ALA A 300 -18.91 -4.19 0.88
N ARG A 301 -19.55 -3.05 0.60
CA ARG A 301 -20.19 -2.79 -0.71
C ARG A 301 -19.18 -2.35 -1.77
N THR A 302 -18.00 -1.89 -1.38
CA THR A 302 -16.96 -1.52 -2.34
C THR A 302 -16.47 -2.75 -3.08
N GLN A 303 -16.52 -2.70 -4.40
CA GLN A 303 -15.89 -3.66 -5.31
C GLN A 303 -14.76 -2.95 -6.05
N PHE A 304 -13.67 -3.66 -6.33
CA PHE A 304 -12.51 -3.08 -6.99
C PHE A 304 -11.81 -4.03 -7.96
N ALA A 305 -11.06 -3.43 -8.89
CA ALA A 305 -10.01 -4.07 -9.65
C ALA A 305 -8.73 -3.24 -9.61
N ILE A 306 -7.60 -3.92 -9.53
CA ILE A 306 -6.26 -3.36 -9.72
C ILE A 306 -5.70 -3.98 -10.99
N VAL A 307 -5.40 -3.13 -11.96
CA VAL A 307 -4.91 -3.54 -13.28
C VAL A 307 -3.50 -3.02 -13.46
N ALA A 308 -2.51 -3.91 -13.42
CA ALA A 308 -1.13 -3.58 -13.78
C ALA A 308 -0.87 -3.98 -15.25
N GLN A 309 -0.28 -3.07 -16.02
CA GLN A 309 0.06 -3.27 -17.43
C GLN A 309 1.53 -2.95 -17.65
N ALA A 310 2.23 -3.82 -18.37
CA ALA A 310 3.61 -3.64 -18.80
C ALA A 310 3.70 -3.70 -20.32
N ARG A 311 4.48 -2.81 -20.94
CA ARG A 311 4.64 -2.75 -22.41
C ARG A 311 6.08 -2.50 -22.84
N ARG A 312 6.51 -3.21 -23.89
CA ARG A 312 7.77 -2.97 -24.62
C ARG A 312 7.59 -3.27 -26.10
N GLY A 313 7.59 -2.23 -26.94
CA GLY A 313 7.26 -2.37 -28.35
C GLY A 313 5.87 -2.97 -28.52
N PHE A 314 5.80 -4.13 -29.20
CA PHE A 314 4.56 -4.89 -29.44
C PHE A 314 4.26 -5.93 -28.36
N SER A 315 5.17 -6.18 -27.41
CA SER A 315 4.92 -7.12 -26.31
C SER A 315 4.20 -6.40 -25.17
N ALA A 316 3.10 -7.00 -24.67
CA ALA A 316 2.37 -6.47 -23.54
C ALA A 316 1.93 -7.58 -22.58
N ALA A 317 1.91 -7.25 -21.29
CA ALA A 317 1.38 -8.12 -20.26
C ALA A 317 0.47 -7.32 -19.34
N GLN A 318 -0.55 -7.98 -18.82
CA GLN A 318 -1.47 -7.44 -17.85
C GLN A 318 -1.65 -8.45 -16.72
N VAL A 319 -1.75 -7.94 -15.50
CA VAL A 319 -2.21 -8.71 -14.34
C VAL A 319 -3.34 -7.94 -13.70
N VAL A 320 -4.50 -8.60 -13.55
CA VAL A 320 -5.69 -8.03 -12.95
C VAL A 320 -5.98 -8.72 -11.62
N VAL A 321 -6.17 -7.93 -10.57
CA VAL A 321 -6.59 -8.42 -9.26
C VAL A 321 -7.95 -7.82 -8.92
N ARG A 322 -8.92 -8.66 -8.53
CA ARG A 322 -10.30 -8.24 -8.22
C ARG A 322 -10.74 -8.68 -6.85
N GLY A 323 -11.65 -7.91 -6.24
CA GLY A 323 -12.34 -8.31 -5.03
C GLY A 323 -13.21 -7.20 -4.44
N GLY A 324 -13.61 -7.39 -3.20
CA GLY A 324 -14.41 -6.45 -2.43
C GLY A 324 -13.75 -6.05 -1.11
N ASP A 325 -14.32 -5.05 -0.45
CA ASP A 325 -13.85 -4.51 0.83
C ASP A 325 -12.33 -4.27 0.89
N GLN A 326 -11.89 -3.15 0.31
CA GLN A 326 -10.48 -2.78 0.25
C GLN A 326 -9.79 -2.72 1.64
N TYR A 327 -10.52 -2.45 2.72
CA TYR A 327 -9.94 -2.34 4.05
C TYR A 327 -9.77 -3.71 4.71
N HIS A 328 -10.71 -4.64 4.48
CA HIS A 328 -10.53 -6.04 4.87
C HIS A 328 -9.35 -6.67 4.13
N ALA A 329 -9.29 -6.51 2.80
CA ALA A 329 -8.18 -6.99 1.99
C ALA A 329 -6.82 -6.40 2.44
N SER A 330 -6.77 -5.10 2.69
CA SER A 330 -5.55 -4.43 3.19
C SER A 330 -5.08 -5.00 4.53
N ALA A 331 -6.01 -5.27 5.45
CA ALA A 331 -5.69 -5.83 6.75
C ALA A 331 -5.08 -7.24 6.65
N GLY A 332 -5.67 -8.09 5.81
CA GLY A 332 -5.14 -9.43 5.56
C GLY A 332 -3.77 -9.41 4.87
N ILE A 333 -3.54 -8.51 3.91
CA ILE A 333 -2.24 -8.32 3.26
C ILE A 333 -1.17 -7.94 4.30
N ALA A 334 -1.46 -6.96 5.16
CA ALA A 334 -0.51 -6.52 6.19
C ALA A 334 -0.22 -7.63 7.23
N ALA A 335 -1.24 -8.38 7.65
CA ALA A 335 -1.07 -9.52 8.54
C ALA A 335 -0.19 -10.61 7.91
N TRP A 336 -0.44 -10.96 6.64
CA TRP A 336 0.36 -11.93 5.89
C TRP A 336 1.82 -11.49 5.74
N VAL A 337 2.06 -10.24 5.34
CA VAL A 337 3.43 -9.71 5.23
C VAL A 337 4.14 -9.70 6.58
N ALA A 338 3.46 -9.26 7.64
CA ALA A 338 4.04 -9.24 8.98
C ALA A 338 4.41 -10.64 9.48
N GLN A 339 3.58 -11.65 9.19
CA GLN A 339 3.88 -13.05 9.52
C GLN A 339 5.16 -13.53 8.82
N LYS A 340 5.26 -13.31 7.50
CA LYS A 340 6.45 -13.71 6.73
C LYS A 340 7.71 -12.96 7.20
N LEU A 341 7.58 -11.68 7.54
CA LEU A 341 8.67 -10.87 8.10
C LEU A 341 9.07 -11.28 9.52
N ALA A 342 8.12 -11.71 10.35
CA ALA A 342 8.41 -12.19 11.70
C ALA A 342 9.14 -13.54 11.69
N ALA A 343 8.84 -14.40 10.70
CA ALA A 343 9.43 -15.72 10.54
C ALA A 343 10.79 -15.72 9.82
N ARG A 344 11.16 -14.65 9.11
CA ARG A 344 12.43 -14.61 8.37
C ARG A 344 13.63 -14.48 9.30
N GLU A 345 14.72 -15.14 8.94
CA GLU A 345 16.02 -15.02 9.62
C GLU A 345 16.93 -14.03 8.90
N THR A 346 16.98 -14.14 7.57
CA THR A 346 17.78 -13.31 6.67
C THR A 346 16.89 -12.70 5.58
N GLY A 347 17.44 -11.74 4.83
CA GLY A 347 16.75 -11.13 3.70
C GLY A 347 17.20 -9.70 3.41
N PRO A 348 16.57 -9.05 2.41
CA PRO A 348 16.76 -7.63 2.15
C PRO A 348 16.51 -6.75 3.37
N VAL A 349 17.37 -5.74 3.53
CA VAL A 349 17.35 -4.71 4.58
C VAL A 349 17.41 -3.30 3.97
N GLY A 350 16.92 -2.28 4.68
CA GLY A 350 16.67 -0.95 4.13
C GLY A 350 15.18 -0.73 3.85
N ILE A 351 14.84 0.40 3.24
CA ILE A 351 13.50 0.64 2.71
C ILE A 351 13.36 -0.15 1.41
N ARG A 352 12.27 -0.93 1.28
CA ARG A 352 12.10 -1.83 0.14
C ARG A 352 10.70 -1.76 -0.44
N ALA A 353 10.64 -1.85 -1.77
CA ALA A 353 9.43 -2.11 -2.48
C ALA A 353 8.95 -3.54 -2.19
N PRO A 354 7.64 -3.80 -2.27
CA PRO A 354 7.07 -5.14 -2.11
C PRO A 354 7.78 -6.20 -2.98
N SER A 355 8.07 -5.92 -4.25
CA SER A 355 8.73 -6.88 -5.16
C SER A 355 10.25 -7.01 -4.97
N GLU A 356 10.89 -6.06 -4.28
CA GLU A 356 12.29 -6.21 -3.87
C GLU A 356 12.43 -7.19 -2.70
N LEU A 357 11.37 -7.38 -1.92
CA LEU A 357 11.33 -8.25 -0.76
C LEU A 357 10.70 -9.62 -1.07
N PHE A 358 9.68 -9.66 -1.92
CA PHE A 358 8.92 -10.87 -2.22
C PHE A 358 8.99 -11.23 -3.71
N ARG A 359 8.90 -12.53 -4.01
CA ARG A 359 8.72 -13.03 -5.38
C ARG A 359 7.31 -12.71 -5.85
N ALA A 360 7.19 -11.77 -6.77
CA ALA A 360 5.94 -11.05 -7.05
C ALA A 360 4.75 -11.94 -7.42
N ALA A 361 4.92 -12.86 -8.39
CA ALA A 361 3.83 -13.75 -8.81
C ALA A 361 3.41 -14.73 -7.70
N ARG A 362 4.36 -15.22 -6.90
CA ARG A 362 4.07 -16.10 -5.77
C ARG A 362 3.38 -15.35 -4.63
N ALA A 363 3.89 -14.17 -4.27
CA ALA A 363 3.31 -13.32 -3.25
C ALA A 363 1.87 -12.93 -3.58
N LEU A 364 1.60 -12.57 -4.84
CA LEU A 364 0.23 -12.31 -5.29
C LEU A 364 -0.68 -13.52 -5.15
N ARG A 365 -0.25 -14.69 -5.64
CA ARG A 365 -1.08 -15.91 -5.53
C ARG A 365 -1.37 -16.27 -4.08
N GLU A 366 -0.34 -16.34 -3.24
CA GLU A 366 -0.49 -16.65 -1.81
C GLU A 366 -1.39 -15.63 -1.09
N VAL A 367 -1.14 -14.33 -1.27
CA VAL A 367 -1.89 -13.31 -0.53
C VAL A 367 -3.33 -13.18 -1.05
N CYS A 368 -3.56 -13.30 -2.36
CA CYS A 368 -4.90 -13.27 -2.93
C CYS A 368 -5.74 -14.46 -2.43
N GLU A 369 -5.16 -15.65 -2.31
CA GLU A 369 -5.84 -16.80 -1.70
C GLU A 369 -6.21 -16.51 -0.23
N VAL A 370 -5.27 -15.99 0.56
CA VAL A 370 -5.48 -15.67 1.98
C VAL A 370 -6.58 -14.63 2.19
N VAL A 371 -6.65 -13.61 1.33
CA VAL A 371 -7.58 -12.49 1.50
C VAL A 371 -8.82 -12.55 0.60
N GLY A 372 -9.02 -13.67 -0.10
CA GLY A 372 -10.20 -13.90 -0.93
C GLY A 372 -10.29 -13.01 -2.18
N LEU A 373 -9.15 -12.72 -2.82
CA LEU A 373 -9.07 -11.97 -4.07
C LEU A 373 -8.85 -12.90 -5.26
N ALA A 374 -9.39 -12.51 -6.41
CA ALA A 374 -9.10 -13.17 -7.68
C ALA A 374 -7.91 -12.51 -8.36
N VAL A 375 -6.97 -13.30 -8.91
CA VAL A 375 -5.84 -12.82 -9.72
C VAL A 375 -5.85 -13.49 -11.09
N GLU A 376 -5.82 -12.67 -12.13
CA GLU A 376 -5.90 -13.09 -13.53
C GLU A 376 -4.79 -12.44 -14.35
N PRO A 377 -3.74 -13.20 -14.70
CA PRO A 377 -2.78 -12.75 -15.70
C PRO A 377 -3.34 -12.87 -17.12
N SER A 378 -3.03 -11.89 -17.97
CA SER A 378 -3.36 -11.88 -19.39
C SER A 378 -2.14 -11.39 -20.18
N PHE A 379 -1.69 -12.17 -21.15
CA PHE A 379 -0.46 -11.94 -21.88
C PHE A 379 -0.74 -11.89 -23.38
N ALA A 380 -0.22 -10.86 -24.07
CA ALA A 380 -0.50 -10.58 -25.48
C ALA A 380 0.77 -10.28 -26.28
#